data_AF-A0A3D3P9V2-F1
#
_entry.id   AF-A0A3D3P9V2-F1
#
_cell.length_a   1.000
_cell.length_b   1.000
_cell.length_c   1.000
_cell.angle_alpha   90.00
_cell.angle_beta   90.00
_cell.angle_gamma   90.00
#
_symmetry.space_group_name_H-M   'P 1'
#
loop_
_entity.id
_entity.type
_entity.pdbx_description
1 polymer ?
#
loop_
_entity_poly.entity_id
_entity_poly.type
_entity_poly.pdbx_seq_one_letter_code
_entity_poly.pdbx_strand_id
1 'polypeptide(L)'
;NVTAATISLLNDFFGNDWNTGKPFVENAFEFHPGKGKEHYIERPDAIQSAMRIGQLSVNRNHPDFPDLQVLNTILGGYFGSRLMANIREDKGYTYSIGSAIISLENAGYFFIASEVGTEVCNDAMNEIRKEVGKLKTELISDEELSLVKNYILGSMLGGLENVFSHADKFKNIYFFGLGYDYYERYINRVKHVTPAELLKLAKKYFDFDRFEKIVVGKK
;
A
#
# COMPACT_ATOMS: atom_id res chain seq x y z
N ASN A 1 -26.89 15.41 1.27
CA ASN A 1 -28.27 15.36 0.72
C ASN A 1 -28.99 14.04 1.01
N VAL A 2 -28.78 13.43 2.18
CA VAL A 2 -29.61 12.30 2.64
C VAL A 2 -30.73 12.90 3.49
N THR A 3 -31.99 12.68 3.10
CA THR A 3 -33.14 13.23 3.82
C THR A 3 -33.86 12.12 4.58
N ALA A 4 -34.76 12.50 5.49
CA ALA A 4 -35.64 11.54 6.17
C ALA A 4 -36.46 10.70 5.18
N ALA A 5 -36.89 11.29 4.06
CA ALA A 5 -37.60 10.57 3.00
C ALA A 5 -36.71 9.51 2.32
N THR A 6 -35.43 9.81 2.11
CA THR A 6 -34.46 8.82 1.59
C THR A 6 -34.29 7.64 2.55
N ILE A 7 -34.18 7.91 3.86
CA ILE A 7 -34.08 6.85 4.88
C ILE A 7 -35.37 6.02 4.93
N SER A 8 -36.54 6.65 4.85
CA SER A 8 -37.82 5.95 4.79
C SER A 8 -37.88 5.00 3.60
N LEU A 9 -37.52 5.47 2.40
CA LEU A 9 -37.51 4.65 1.19
C LEU A 9 -36.57 3.45 1.32
N LEU A 10 -35.37 3.64 1.90
CA LEU A 10 -34.45 2.54 2.15
C LEU A 10 -35.05 1.52 3.13
N ASN A 11 -35.69 1.99 4.20
CA ASN A 11 -36.36 1.12 5.16
C ASN A 11 -37.55 0.38 4.55
N ASP A 12 -38.26 0.96 3.59
CA ASP A 12 -39.38 0.31 2.89
C ASP A 12 -38.91 -0.87 2.04
N PHE A 13 -37.74 -0.77 1.41
CA PHE A 13 -37.20 -1.84 0.57
C PHE A 13 -36.33 -2.85 1.33
N PHE A 14 -35.55 -2.39 2.31
CA PHE A 14 -34.55 -3.22 2.99
C PHE A 14 -34.88 -3.52 4.47
N GLY A 15 -35.95 -2.93 4.99
CA GLY A 15 -36.30 -3.02 6.41
C GLY A 15 -35.56 -2.03 7.28
N ASN A 16 -36.10 -1.79 8.48
CA ASN A 16 -35.51 -0.94 9.52
C ASN A 16 -34.97 -1.75 10.72
N ASP A 17 -35.28 -3.05 10.79
CA ASP A 17 -34.78 -3.97 11.81
C ASP A 17 -33.90 -5.04 11.18
N TRP A 18 -32.60 -4.85 11.35
CA TRP A 18 -31.55 -5.73 10.84
C TRP A 18 -30.99 -6.65 11.93
N ASN A 19 -31.55 -6.58 13.14
CA ASN A 19 -31.16 -7.45 14.22
C ASN A 19 -31.86 -8.80 14.06
N THR A 20 -31.26 -9.68 13.27
CA THR A 20 -31.83 -11.00 13.04
C THR A 20 -31.84 -11.89 14.28
N GLY A 21 -31.17 -11.49 15.39
CA GLY A 21 -31.02 -12.28 16.61
C GLY A 21 -30.30 -13.62 16.41
N LYS A 22 -29.87 -13.91 15.18
CA LYS A 22 -29.19 -15.15 14.83
C LYS A 22 -27.71 -14.97 15.16
N PRO A 23 -27.12 -15.88 15.98
CA PRO A 23 -25.69 -15.84 16.20
C PRO A 23 -24.98 -16.04 14.87
N PHE A 24 -24.01 -15.19 14.58
CA PHE A 24 -23.04 -15.42 13.52
C PHE A 24 -21.70 -15.74 14.16
N VAL A 25 -20.87 -16.48 13.43
CA VAL A 25 -19.50 -16.75 13.84
C VAL A 25 -18.63 -15.69 13.17
N GLU A 26 -17.95 -14.89 13.97
CA GLU A 26 -16.91 -14.00 13.46
C GLU A 26 -15.71 -14.85 13.02
N ASN A 27 -15.20 -14.59 11.82
CA ASN A 27 -14.04 -15.31 11.33
C ASN A 27 -12.80 -14.87 12.11
N ALA A 28 -12.14 -15.82 12.78
CA ALA A 28 -10.84 -15.60 13.38
C ALA A 28 -9.75 -16.04 12.39
N PHE A 29 -8.83 -15.13 12.07
CA PHE A 29 -7.69 -15.40 11.21
C PHE A 29 -6.39 -15.21 11.98
N GLU A 30 -5.50 -16.19 11.89
CA GLU A 30 -4.10 -16.03 12.30
C GLU A 30 -3.24 -15.91 11.05
N PHE A 31 -2.49 -14.82 10.96
CA PHE A 31 -1.57 -14.57 9.87
C PHE A 31 -0.15 -14.69 10.39
N HIS A 32 0.66 -15.52 9.75
CA HIS A 32 2.07 -15.66 10.07
C HIS A 32 2.90 -14.99 8.97
N PRO A 33 3.87 -14.13 9.35
CA PRO A 33 4.77 -13.54 8.37
C PRO A 33 5.56 -14.64 7.65
N GLY A 34 5.79 -14.41 6.36
CA GLY A 34 6.63 -15.26 5.54
C GLY A 34 8.07 -15.38 6.08
N LYS A 35 8.78 -16.41 5.62
CA LYS A 35 10.19 -16.63 5.96
C LYS A 35 11.13 -15.99 4.93
N GLY A 36 10.59 -15.25 3.96
CA GLY A 36 11.36 -14.55 2.93
C GLY A 36 11.81 -15.46 1.79
N LYS A 37 11.02 -16.50 1.48
CA LYS A 37 11.39 -17.47 0.46
C LYS A 37 11.28 -16.86 -0.93
N GLU A 38 12.07 -17.43 -1.83
CA GLU A 38 11.93 -17.19 -3.25
C GLU A 38 11.26 -18.39 -3.91
N HIS A 39 10.19 -18.10 -4.64
CA HIS A 39 9.41 -19.03 -5.44
C HIS A 39 9.60 -18.67 -6.91
N TYR A 40 10.25 -19.57 -7.65
CA TYR A 40 10.45 -19.42 -9.09
C TYR A 40 9.62 -20.45 -9.84
N ILE A 41 8.83 -19.97 -10.81
CA ILE A 41 8.04 -20.81 -11.72
C ILE A 41 8.51 -20.52 -13.14
N GLU A 42 9.20 -21.48 -13.73
CA GLU A 42 9.74 -21.33 -15.07
C GLU A 42 8.63 -21.24 -16.12
N ARG A 43 8.82 -20.31 -17.06
CA ARG A 43 8.03 -20.15 -18.29
C ARG A 43 8.99 -19.97 -19.47
N PRO A 44 9.36 -21.07 -20.16
CA PRO A 44 10.37 -21.04 -21.24
C PRO A 44 10.03 -20.12 -22.41
N ASP A 45 8.74 -19.91 -22.68
CA ASP A 45 8.29 -19.06 -23.79
C ASP A 45 8.04 -17.60 -23.37
N ALA A 46 8.30 -17.27 -22.10
CA ALA A 46 8.10 -15.91 -21.62
C ALA A 46 9.16 -14.95 -22.19
N ILE A 47 8.69 -13.79 -22.64
CA ILE A 47 9.50 -12.65 -23.08
C ILE A 47 9.82 -11.68 -21.92
N GLN A 48 9.07 -11.76 -20.83
CA GLN A 48 9.25 -10.99 -19.60
C GLN A 48 9.03 -11.88 -18.38
N SER A 49 9.61 -11.49 -17.27
CA SER A 49 9.46 -12.16 -15.98
C SER A 49 8.61 -11.32 -15.05
N ALA A 50 7.46 -11.86 -14.67
CA ALA A 50 6.57 -11.24 -13.71
C ALA A 50 7.12 -11.47 -12.30
N MET A 51 7.27 -10.39 -11.54
CA MET A 51 7.73 -10.45 -10.15
C MET A 51 6.69 -9.86 -9.20
N ARG A 52 6.49 -10.54 -8.08
CA ARG A 52 5.76 -10.06 -6.91
C ARG A 52 6.63 -10.26 -5.69
N ILE A 53 6.89 -9.17 -4.97
CA ILE A 53 7.77 -9.17 -3.80
C ILE A 53 7.01 -8.51 -2.67
N GLY A 54 6.86 -9.14 -1.53
CA GLY A 54 6.03 -8.55 -0.47
C GLY A 54 6.03 -9.31 0.83
N GLN A 55 5.21 -8.83 1.76
CA GLN A 55 5.05 -9.41 3.09
C GLN A 55 3.75 -8.93 3.73
N LEU A 56 3.38 -9.56 4.85
CA LEU A 56 2.37 -9.00 5.74
C LEU A 56 2.81 -7.63 6.26
N SER A 57 1.84 -6.75 6.44
CA SER A 57 2.02 -5.40 6.96
C SER A 57 0.87 -5.08 7.90
N VAL A 58 0.95 -3.90 8.52
CA VAL A 58 -0.15 -3.38 9.32
C VAL A 58 -1.23 -2.77 8.43
N ASN A 59 -2.45 -2.69 8.96
CA ASN A 59 -3.60 -2.11 8.28
C ASN A 59 -3.91 -0.70 8.80
N ARG A 60 -5.00 -0.11 8.32
CA ARG A 60 -5.42 1.27 8.61
C ARG A 60 -5.67 1.57 10.10
N ASN A 61 -5.88 0.55 10.93
CA ASN A 61 -6.10 0.70 12.37
C ASN A 61 -4.79 0.90 13.15
N HIS A 62 -3.65 0.61 12.53
CA HIS A 62 -2.36 0.72 13.18
C HIS A 62 -1.81 2.15 13.11
N PRO A 63 -1.21 2.68 14.20
CA PRO A 63 -0.70 4.06 14.24
C PRO A 63 0.39 4.35 13.22
N ASP A 64 1.19 3.35 12.85
CA ASP A 64 2.26 3.48 11.84
C ASP A 64 1.73 3.55 10.39
N PHE A 65 0.45 3.25 10.14
CA PHE A 65 -0.08 3.14 8.78
C PHE A 65 0.07 4.41 7.94
N PRO A 66 -0.20 5.63 8.44
CA PRO A 66 -0.01 6.86 7.67
C PRO A 66 1.45 7.06 7.22
N ASP A 67 2.40 6.79 8.11
CA ASP A 67 3.83 6.96 7.80
C ASP A 67 4.31 5.90 6.81
N LEU A 68 3.77 4.69 6.92
CA LEU A 68 4.02 3.62 5.96
C LEU A 68 3.46 3.96 4.57
N GLN A 69 2.34 4.66 4.46
CA GLN A 69 1.84 5.17 3.18
C GLN A 69 2.79 6.23 2.58
N VAL A 70 3.38 7.10 3.41
CA VAL A 70 4.41 8.05 2.97
C VAL A 70 5.65 7.32 2.46
N LEU A 71 6.15 6.36 3.25
CA LEU A 71 7.33 5.55 2.89
C LEU A 71 7.09 4.74 1.60
N ASN A 72 5.91 4.13 1.45
CA ASN A 72 5.52 3.42 0.24
C ASN A 72 5.47 4.35 -0.98
N THR A 73 4.92 5.55 -0.82
CA THR A 73 4.85 6.52 -1.92
C THR A 73 6.25 6.90 -2.41
N ILE A 74 7.18 7.14 -1.49
CA ILE A 74 8.59 7.38 -1.83
C ILE A 74 9.18 6.19 -2.62
N LEU A 75 8.96 4.97 -2.13
CA LEU A 75 9.52 3.77 -2.74
C LEU A 75 8.97 3.50 -4.14
N GLY A 76 7.64 3.40 -4.29
CA GLY A 76 7.01 2.90 -5.51
C GLY A 76 5.55 3.32 -5.73
N GLY A 77 5.00 4.23 -4.92
CA GLY A 77 3.56 4.53 -4.93
C GLY A 77 3.11 5.58 -5.95
N TYR A 78 4.01 6.15 -6.73
CA TYR A 78 3.69 7.11 -7.80
C TYR A 78 4.74 7.11 -8.91
N PHE A 79 4.48 7.86 -9.99
CA PHE A 79 5.33 7.84 -11.17
C PHE A 79 6.76 8.37 -10.92
N GLY A 80 6.94 9.35 -10.04
CA GLY A 80 8.26 9.89 -9.69
C GLY A 80 8.97 9.15 -8.55
N SER A 81 8.49 7.96 -8.16
CA SER A 81 9.04 7.18 -7.04
C SER A 81 10.41 6.60 -7.36
N ARG A 82 11.16 6.22 -6.31
CA ARG A 82 12.54 5.70 -6.44
C ARG A 82 12.63 4.45 -7.32
N LEU A 83 11.67 3.52 -7.21
CA LEU A 83 11.63 2.33 -8.05
C LEU A 83 11.40 2.66 -9.53
N MET A 84 10.50 3.59 -9.83
CA MET A 84 10.28 4.05 -11.21
C MET A 84 11.54 4.74 -11.76
N ALA A 85 12.12 5.68 -11.01
CA ALA A 85 13.31 6.40 -11.43
C ALA A 85 14.51 5.46 -11.69
N ASN A 86 14.76 4.52 -10.79
CA ASN A 86 15.89 3.59 -10.95
C ASN A 86 15.61 2.54 -12.04
N ILE A 87 14.55 1.75 -11.90
CA ILE A 87 14.40 0.50 -12.65
C ILE A 87 13.81 0.76 -14.05
N ARG A 88 12.91 1.74 -14.17
CA ARG A 88 12.28 2.10 -15.44
C ARG A 88 13.09 3.19 -16.16
N GLU A 89 13.38 4.32 -15.51
CA GLU A 89 13.96 5.48 -16.19
C GLU A 89 15.47 5.36 -16.41
N ASP A 90 16.25 5.02 -15.38
CA ASP A 90 17.70 4.87 -15.49
C ASP A 90 18.10 3.55 -16.18
N LYS A 91 17.50 2.43 -15.78
CA LYS A 91 17.90 1.10 -16.27
C LYS A 91 17.12 0.58 -17.47
N GLY A 92 15.88 1.03 -17.69
CA GLY A 92 15.03 0.52 -18.77
C GLY A 92 14.67 -0.96 -18.64
N TYR A 93 14.71 -1.54 -17.43
CA TYR A 93 14.44 -2.98 -17.22
C TYR A 93 12.97 -3.36 -17.31
N THR A 94 12.08 -2.38 -17.12
CA THR A 94 10.63 -2.57 -17.09
C THR A 94 9.92 -1.39 -17.74
N TYR A 95 8.70 -1.63 -18.20
CA TYR A 95 7.77 -0.56 -18.53
C TYR A 95 7.17 0.08 -17.28
N SER A 96 6.94 -0.70 -16.21
CA SER A 96 6.29 -0.26 -14.99
C SER A 96 6.73 -1.08 -13.78
N ILE A 97 7.00 -0.39 -12.68
CA ILE A 97 7.20 -0.99 -11.37
C ILE A 97 6.52 -0.12 -10.33
N GLY A 98 5.83 -0.74 -9.37
CA GLY A 98 5.18 0.01 -8.30
C GLY A 98 5.12 -0.78 -7.01
N SER A 99 4.81 -0.06 -5.93
CA SER A 99 4.58 -0.65 -4.62
C SER A 99 3.33 -0.09 -3.96
N ALA A 100 2.68 -0.93 -3.16
CA ALA A 100 1.52 -0.52 -2.39
C ALA A 100 1.48 -1.22 -1.02
N ILE A 101 0.82 -0.55 -0.07
CA ILE A 101 0.40 -1.15 1.20
C ILE A 101 -1.12 -1.21 1.19
N ILE A 102 -1.63 -2.43 1.20
CA ILE A 102 -3.06 -2.72 1.14
C ILE A 102 -3.56 -3.00 2.55
N SER A 103 -4.67 -2.36 2.89
CA SER A 103 -5.35 -2.54 4.17
C SER A 103 -6.59 -3.41 3.95
N LEU A 104 -6.62 -4.55 4.63
CA LEU A 104 -7.78 -5.42 4.78
C LEU A 104 -8.28 -5.32 6.23
N GLU A 105 -9.52 -5.74 6.47
CA GLU A 105 -10.15 -5.68 7.79
C GLU A 105 -9.29 -6.30 8.90
N ASN A 106 -8.79 -7.52 8.66
CA ASN A 106 -8.03 -8.30 9.65
C ASN A 106 -6.51 -8.33 9.41
N ALA A 107 -6.01 -7.72 8.33
CA ALA A 107 -4.59 -7.77 7.97
C ALA A 107 -4.19 -6.61 7.05
N GLY A 108 -2.89 -6.37 6.91
CA GLY A 108 -2.34 -5.58 5.82
C GLY A 108 -1.29 -6.36 5.06
N TYR A 109 -0.96 -5.93 3.85
CA TYR A 109 0.21 -6.44 3.15
C TYR A 109 0.88 -5.35 2.33
N PHE A 110 2.20 -5.44 2.25
CA PHE A 110 3.03 -4.63 1.38
C PHE A 110 3.44 -5.47 0.18
N PHE A 111 3.45 -4.89 -1.01
CA PHE A 111 4.02 -5.54 -2.18
C PHE A 111 4.68 -4.55 -3.14
N ILE A 112 5.64 -5.07 -3.91
CA ILE A 112 6.23 -4.51 -5.11
C ILE A 112 5.86 -5.43 -6.26
N ALA A 113 5.48 -4.84 -7.40
CA ALA A 113 5.09 -5.57 -8.60
C ALA A 113 5.76 -4.96 -9.84
N SER A 114 6.27 -5.83 -10.73
CA SER A 114 6.84 -5.43 -12.02
C SER A 114 6.81 -6.62 -13.00
N GLU A 115 6.99 -6.31 -14.28
CA GLU A 115 7.27 -7.26 -15.36
C GLU A 115 8.53 -6.79 -16.08
N VAL A 116 9.62 -7.52 -15.91
CA VAL A 116 10.96 -7.12 -16.38
C VAL A 116 11.41 -7.96 -17.56
N GLY A 117 12.34 -7.46 -18.37
CA GLY A 117 13.00 -8.29 -19.39
C GLY A 117 13.65 -9.53 -18.75
N THR A 118 13.56 -10.69 -19.42
CA THR A 118 14.06 -11.96 -18.88
C THR A 118 15.55 -11.92 -18.54
N GLU A 119 16.36 -11.29 -19.39
CA GLU A 119 17.81 -11.18 -19.24
C GLU A 119 18.23 -10.31 -18.05
N VAL A 120 17.35 -9.42 -17.57
CA VAL A 120 17.62 -8.45 -16.50
C VAL A 120 16.85 -8.76 -15.22
N CYS A 121 16.27 -9.97 -15.10
CA CYS A 121 15.43 -10.32 -13.96
C CYS A 121 16.19 -10.29 -12.63
N ASN A 122 17.40 -10.85 -12.60
CA ASN A 122 18.28 -10.79 -11.42
C ASN A 122 18.74 -9.38 -11.11
N ASP A 123 19.08 -8.60 -12.13
CA ASP A 123 19.56 -7.23 -11.96
C ASP A 123 18.46 -6.33 -11.41
N ALA A 124 17.23 -6.46 -11.92
CA ALA A 124 16.07 -5.77 -11.37
C ALA A 124 15.83 -6.15 -9.90
N MET A 125 15.92 -7.43 -9.53
CA MET A 125 15.78 -7.88 -8.14
C MET A 125 16.84 -7.24 -7.23
N ASN A 126 18.08 -7.09 -7.72
CA ASN A 126 19.17 -6.45 -6.99
C ASN A 126 18.94 -4.93 -6.82
N GLU A 127 18.46 -4.24 -7.85
CA GLU A 127 18.13 -2.81 -7.77
C GLU A 127 16.93 -2.56 -6.84
N ILE A 128 15.93 -3.43 -6.82
CA ILE A 128 14.83 -3.36 -5.83
C ILE A 128 15.39 -3.50 -4.40
N ARG A 129 16.24 -4.51 -4.16
CA ARG A 129 16.89 -4.70 -2.84
C ARG A 129 17.64 -3.44 -2.41
N LYS A 130 18.37 -2.81 -3.34
CA LYS A 130 19.14 -1.59 -3.10
C LYS A 130 18.25 -0.41 -2.74
N GLU A 131 17.17 -0.15 -3.46
CA GLU A 131 16.25 0.96 -3.13
C GLU A 131 15.55 0.76 -1.78
N VAL A 132 15.14 -0.48 -1.48
CA VAL A 132 14.62 -0.84 -0.14
C VAL A 132 15.69 -0.62 0.94
N GLY A 133 16.95 -0.99 0.65
CA GLY A 133 18.09 -0.80 1.54
C GLY A 133 18.37 0.67 1.85
N LYS A 134 18.36 1.54 0.82
CA LYS A 134 18.57 2.99 0.98
C LYS A 134 17.59 3.62 1.96
N LEU A 135 16.31 3.24 1.91
CA LEU A 135 15.31 3.74 2.87
C LEU A 135 15.63 3.39 4.33
N LYS A 136 16.44 2.35 4.57
CA LYS A 136 16.87 1.93 5.92
C LYS A 136 18.18 2.59 6.36
N THR A 137 18.97 3.12 5.43
CA THR A 137 20.34 3.60 5.71
C THR A 137 20.51 5.09 5.49
N GLU A 138 19.69 5.70 4.65
CA GLU A 138 19.80 7.09 4.22
C GLU A 138 18.57 7.88 4.66
N LEU A 139 18.77 9.13 5.06
CA LEU A 139 17.67 10.05 5.28
C LEU A 139 17.08 10.47 3.93
N ILE A 140 15.75 10.50 3.86
CA ILE A 140 15.02 11.11 2.75
C ILE A 140 15.27 12.62 2.82
N SER A 141 15.57 13.26 1.68
CA SER A 141 15.80 14.71 1.67
C SER A 141 14.51 15.47 1.94
N ASP A 142 14.62 16.69 2.45
CA ASP A 142 13.44 17.51 2.74
C ASP A 142 12.67 17.86 1.45
N GLU A 143 13.36 17.99 0.31
CA GLU A 143 12.75 18.23 -1.00
C GLU A 143 11.94 17.02 -1.46
N GLU A 144 12.52 15.82 -1.42
CA GLU A 144 11.85 14.58 -1.80
C GLU A 144 10.63 14.33 -0.90
N LEU A 145 10.79 14.50 0.41
CA LEU A 145 9.70 14.33 1.36
C LEU A 145 8.59 15.37 1.15
N SER A 146 8.94 16.63 0.91
CA SER A 146 7.96 17.69 0.65
C SER A 146 7.16 17.41 -0.63
N LEU A 147 7.81 16.95 -1.69
CA LEU A 147 7.16 16.55 -2.93
C LEU A 147 6.16 15.42 -2.68
N VAL A 148 6.58 14.36 -1.99
CA VAL A 148 5.70 13.21 -1.68
C VAL A 148 4.52 13.62 -0.80
N LYS A 149 4.74 14.46 0.22
CA LYS A 149 3.66 15.00 1.05
C LYS A 149 2.62 15.74 0.20
N ASN A 150 3.07 16.61 -0.70
CA ASN A 150 2.18 17.33 -1.61
C ASN A 150 1.42 16.39 -2.55
N TYR A 151 2.09 15.36 -3.08
CA TYR A 151 1.44 14.35 -3.92
C TYR A 151 0.33 13.61 -3.15
N ILE A 152 0.61 13.12 -1.94
CA ILE A 152 -0.37 12.38 -1.12
C ILE A 152 -1.56 13.28 -0.77
N LEU A 153 -1.31 14.51 -0.34
CA LEU A 153 -2.37 15.46 0.03
C LEU A 153 -3.22 15.87 -1.18
N GLY A 154 -2.59 16.10 -2.34
CA GLY A 154 -3.28 16.39 -3.60
C GLY A 154 -4.14 15.21 -4.07
N SER A 155 -3.59 13.99 -4.03
CA SER A 155 -4.34 12.76 -4.35
C SER A 155 -5.53 12.57 -3.41
N MET A 156 -5.36 12.88 -2.12
CA MET A 156 -6.45 12.82 -1.16
C MET A 156 -7.54 13.84 -1.45
N LEU A 157 -7.18 15.06 -1.85
CA LEU A 157 -8.15 16.09 -2.26
C LEU A 157 -8.95 15.67 -3.49
N GLY A 158 -8.29 15.14 -4.52
CA GLY A 158 -8.97 14.59 -5.70
C GLY A 158 -9.89 13.41 -5.35
N GLY A 159 -9.50 12.61 -4.36
CA GLY A 159 -10.32 11.55 -3.77
C GLY A 159 -11.51 12.03 -2.92
N LEU A 160 -11.87 13.31 -2.97
CA LEU A 160 -13.00 13.92 -2.24
C LEU A 160 -13.90 14.79 -3.15
N GLU A 161 -13.78 14.67 -4.47
CA GLU A 161 -14.46 15.56 -5.41
C GLU A 161 -15.96 15.31 -5.59
N ASN A 162 -16.45 14.11 -5.24
CA ASN A 162 -17.83 13.74 -5.48
C ASN A 162 -18.44 12.89 -4.36
N VAL A 163 -19.77 12.73 -4.40
CA VAL A 163 -20.55 12.03 -3.37
C VAL A 163 -20.17 10.56 -3.19
N PHE A 164 -19.74 9.87 -4.25
CA PHE A 164 -19.30 8.48 -4.16
C PHE A 164 -17.93 8.38 -3.49
N SER A 165 -17.02 9.30 -3.80
CA SER A 165 -15.74 9.39 -3.11
C SER A 165 -15.92 9.62 -1.61
N HIS A 166 -16.87 10.49 -1.21
CA HIS A 166 -17.21 10.70 0.20
C HIS A 166 -17.80 9.44 0.85
N ALA A 167 -18.71 8.75 0.16
CA ALA A 167 -19.27 7.49 0.62
C ALA A 167 -18.18 6.42 0.82
N ASP A 168 -17.19 6.33 -0.08
CA ASP A 168 -16.07 5.40 0.06
C ASP A 168 -15.15 5.75 1.22
N LYS A 169 -14.90 7.05 1.49
CA LYS A 169 -14.18 7.46 2.70
C LYS A 169 -14.94 7.09 3.97
N PHE A 170 -16.25 7.33 4.00
CA PHE A 170 -17.09 6.95 5.12
C PHE A 170 -17.12 5.43 5.34
N LYS A 171 -17.27 4.64 4.27
CA LYS A 171 -17.19 3.17 4.32
C LYS A 171 -15.87 2.70 4.93
N ASN A 172 -14.74 3.30 4.51
CA ASN A 172 -13.43 2.96 5.09
C ASN A 172 -13.37 3.27 6.59
N ILE A 173 -14.00 4.35 7.06
CA ILE A 173 -14.05 4.63 8.51
C ILE A 173 -14.91 3.58 9.22
N TYR A 174 -16.11 3.35 8.69
CA TYR A 174 -17.10 2.46 9.30
C TYR A 174 -16.62 1.01 9.37
N PHE A 175 -16.18 0.43 8.25
CA PHE A 175 -15.76 -0.98 8.19
C PHE A 175 -14.48 -1.27 8.98
N PHE A 176 -13.62 -0.28 9.19
CA PHE A 176 -12.42 -0.45 9.99
C PHE A 176 -12.63 -0.05 11.46
N GLY A 177 -13.83 0.39 11.85
CA GLY A 177 -14.12 0.83 13.22
C GLY A 177 -13.35 2.10 13.64
N LEU A 178 -13.05 2.98 12.68
CA LEU A 178 -12.27 4.18 12.90
C LEU A 178 -13.14 5.35 13.39
N GLY A 179 -12.52 6.32 14.08
CA GLY A 179 -13.16 7.58 14.44
C GLY A 179 -13.38 8.51 13.23
N TYR A 180 -14.39 9.37 13.30
CA TYR A 180 -14.68 10.34 12.22
C TYR A 180 -13.57 11.39 12.00
N ASP A 181 -12.71 11.59 12.99
CA ASP A 181 -11.51 12.43 12.91
C ASP A 181 -10.31 11.72 12.25
N TYR A 182 -10.46 10.46 11.80
CA TYR A 182 -9.38 9.67 11.21
C TYR A 182 -8.64 10.40 10.07
N TYR A 183 -9.38 10.98 9.12
CA TYR A 183 -8.77 11.65 7.97
C TYR A 183 -8.08 12.96 8.35
N GLU A 184 -8.57 13.65 9.38
CA GLU A 184 -7.90 14.83 9.93
C GLU A 184 -6.56 14.44 10.56
N ARG A 185 -6.54 13.40 11.41
CA ARG A 185 -5.30 12.86 11.98
C ARG A 185 -4.35 12.35 10.92
N TYR A 186 -4.85 11.68 9.89
CA TYR A 186 -4.05 11.20 8.76
C TYR A 186 -3.38 12.37 8.02
N ILE A 187 -4.14 13.41 7.66
CA ILE A 187 -3.61 14.61 6.99
C ILE A 187 -2.56 15.27 7.88
N ASN A 188 -2.86 15.44 9.17
CA ASN A 188 -1.93 16.04 10.11
C ASN A 188 -0.63 15.22 10.17
N ARG A 189 -0.74 13.89 10.24
CA ARG A 189 0.44 13.03 10.29
C ARG A 189 1.28 13.11 9.03
N VAL A 190 0.67 13.06 7.84
CA VAL A 190 1.38 13.23 6.56
C VAL A 190 2.12 14.57 6.50
N LYS A 191 1.51 15.67 6.98
CA LYS A 191 2.17 16.98 6.99
C LYS A 191 3.42 17.03 7.87
N HIS A 192 3.36 16.38 9.04
CA HIS A 192 4.37 16.56 10.08
C HIS A 192 5.40 15.42 10.21
N VAL A 193 5.21 14.28 9.53
CA VAL A 193 6.20 13.19 9.56
C VAL A 193 7.58 13.67 9.07
N THR A 194 8.64 13.20 9.72
CA THR A 194 10.03 13.62 9.49
C THR A 194 10.87 12.53 8.83
N PRO A 195 11.98 12.87 8.15
CA PRO A 195 12.91 11.88 7.59
C PRO A 195 13.43 10.88 8.63
N ALA A 196 13.70 11.35 9.87
CA ALA A 196 14.20 10.51 10.95
C ALA A 196 13.16 9.48 11.42
N GLU A 197 11.87 9.85 11.48
CA GLU A 197 10.79 8.92 11.78
C GLU A 197 10.63 7.88 10.68
N LEU A 198 10.65 8.31 9.41
CA LEU A 198 10.56 7.41 8.26
C LEU A 198 11.75 6.43 8.18
N LEU A 199 12.96 6.87 8.50
CA LEU A 199 14.14 6.00 8.58
C LEU A 199 13.97 4.90 9.64
N LYS A 200 13.48 5.27 10.84
CA LYS A 200 13.19 4.30 11.91
C LYS A 200 12.10 3.32 11.47
N LEU A 201 11.07 3.83 10.80
CA LEU A 201 9.97 3.02 10.30
C LEU A 201 10.40 2.05 9.21
N ALA A 202 11.23 2.48 8.27
CA ALA A 202 11.82 1.64 7.24
C ALA A 202 12.66 0.52 7.85
N LYS A 203 13.46 0.80 8.88
CA LYS A 203 14.20 -0.23 9.62
C LYS A 203 13.28 -1.25 10.30
N LYS A 204 12.11 -0.81 10.78
CA LYS A 204 11.12 -1.68 11.46
C LYS A 204 10.39 -2.59 10.48
N TYR A 205 9.94 -2.05 9.35
CA TYR A 205 9.05 -2.79 8.45
C TYR A 205 9.72 -3.31 7.18
N PHE A 206 10.70 -2.62 6.62
CA PHE A 206 11.26 -3.00 5.33
C PHE A 206 12.50 -3.85 5.52
N ASP A 207 12.34 -5.14 5.29
CA ASP A 207 13.43 -6.10 5.30
C ASP A 207 13.33 -7.01 4.08
N PHE A 208 14.10 -6.66 3.04
CA PHE A 208 14.03 -7.33 1.76
C PHE A 208 14.28 -8.83 1.85
N ASP A 209 15.13 -9.26 2.78
CA ASP A 209 15.42 -10.69 2.97
C ASP A 209 14.25 -11.44 3.59
N ARG A 210 13.33 -10.73 4.26
CA ARG A 210 12.07 -11.29 4.79
C ARG A 210 10.89 -11.19 3.83
N PHE A 211 11.04 -10.48 2.72
CA PHE A 211 9.99 -10.42 1.70
C PHE A 211 9.87 -11.78 0.99
N GLU A 212 8.65 -12.29 0.88
CA GLU A 212 8.35 -13.38 -0.04
C GLU A 212 8.49 -12.87 -1.47
N LYS A 213 9.16 -13.65 -2.32
CA LYS A 213 9.49 -13.28 -3.70
C LYS A 213 8.92 -14.35 -4.61
N ILE A 214 8.08 -13.96 -5.55
CA ILE A 214 7.51 -14.85 -6.56
C ILE A 214 7.95 -14.32 -7.92
N VAL A 215 8.63 -15.16 -8.69
CA VAL A 215 9.05 -14.88 -10.06
C VAL A 215 8.44 -15.93 -10.98
N VAL A 216 7.73 -15.48 -12.01
CA VAL A 216 7.17 -16.34 -13.06
C VAL A 216 7.73 -15.86 -14.40
N GLY A 217 8.54 -16.69 -15.06
CA GLY A 217 9.27 -16.26 -16.26
C GLY A 217 10.59 -16.99 -16.43
N LYS A 218 11.62 -16.24 -16.81
CA LYS A 218 13.05 -16.65 -16.81
C LYS A 218 13.84 -15.78 -15.83
N LYS A 219 14.88 -16.32 -15.23
CA LYS A 219 15.64 -15.59 -14.21
C LYS A 219 17.12 -15.66 -14.47
#